data_AF-A0A4V3NDA8-F1
#
_entry.id   AF-A0A4V3NDA8-F1
#
_cell.length_a   1.000
_cell.length_b   1.000
_cell.length_c   1.000
_cell.angle_alpha   90.00
_cell.angle_beta   90.00
_cell.angle_gamma   90.00
#
_symmetry.space_group_name_H-M   'P 1'
#
loop_
_entity.id
_entity.type
_entity.pdbx_description
1 polymer ?
#
loop_
_entity_poly.entity_id
_entity_poly.type
_entity_poly.pdbx_seq_one_letter_code
_entity_poly.pdbx_strand_id
1 'polypeptide(L)' 'MFDTRAFLTEQFTNAQNVLVLFTSYGVDCPSLSAIEKWFARRSIPGEYLPILLCILELERGTPFSLTKYFKA' A
#
# COMPACT_ATOMS: atom_id res chain seq x y z
N MET A 1 8.64 -8.40 12.65
CA MET A 1 8.37 -8.58 11.19
C MET A 1 7.22 -7.68 10.75
N PHE A 2 7.25 -7.08 9.55
CA PHE A 2 6.16 -6.21 9.05
C PHE A 2 4.93 -7.03 8.63
N ASP A 3 3.74 -6.68 9.14
CA ASP A 3 2.46 -7.30 8.76
C ASP A 3 1.86 -6.61 7.53
N THR A 4 2.41 -6.96 6.37
CA THR A 4 1.94 -6.46 5.08
C THR A 4 0.46 -6.75 4.83
N ARG A 5 -0.07 -7.87 5.36
CA ARG A 5 -1.47 -8.23 5.16
C ARG A 5 -2.37 -7.23 5.88
N ALA A 6 -2.08 -6.97 7.16
CA ALA A 6 -2.83 -5.99 7.93
C ALA A 6 -2.73 -4.60 7.29
N PHE A 7 -1.52 -4.20 6.86
CA PHE A 7 -1.33 -2.93 6.16
C PHE A 7 -2.18 -2.83 4.88
N LEU A 8 -2.10 -3.81 3.98
CA LEU A 8 -2.82 -3.80 2.71
C LEU A 8 -4.35 -3.81 2.90
N THR A 9 -4.86 -4.65 3.79
CA THR A 9 -6.30 -4.78 4.00
C THR A 9 -6.88 -3.57 4.72
N GLU A 10 -6.21 -3.02 5.73
CA GLU A 10 -6.73 -1.87 6.47
C GLU A 10 -6.63 -0.55 5.71
N GLN A 11 -5.56 -0.33 4.94
CA GLN A 11 -5.32 0.94 4.27
C GLN A 11 -5.95 1.02 2.89
N PHE A 12 -6.09 -0.12 2.21
CA PHE A 12 -6.54 -0.14 0.83
C PHE A 12 -7.74 -1.05 0.59
N THR A 13 -8.11 -1.94 1.51
CA THR A 13 -9.21 -2.90 1.37
C THR A 13 -8.97 -3.98 0.30
N ASN A 14 -8.64 -3.59 -0.94
CA ASN A 14 -8.43 -4.46 -2.08
C ASN A 14 -7.43 -3.85 -3.09
N ALA A 15 -7.07 -4.63 -4.12
CA ALA A 15 -6.11 -4.23 -5.15
C ALA A 15 -6.63 -3.08 -6.04
N GLN A 16 -7.94 -3.03 -6.29
CA GLN A 16 -8.56 -1.98 -7.11
C GLN A 16 -8.36 -0.60 -6.50
N ASN A 17 -8.50 -0.45 -5.19
CA ASN A 17 -8.30 0.82 -4.51
C ASN A 17 -6.84 1.31 -4.59
N VAL A 18 -5.87 0.40 -4.53
CA VAL A 18 -4.46 0.75 -4.75
C VAL A 18 -4.24 1.29 -6.16
N LEU A 19 -4.80 0.60 -7.17
CA LEU A 19 -4.72 1.03 -8.57
C LEU A 19 -5.37 2.41 -8.77
N VAL A 20 -6.53 2.64 -8.17
CA VAL A 20 -7.23 3.94 -8.22
C VAL A 20 -6.35 5.04 -7.64
N LEU A 21 -5.73 4.82 -6.47
CA LEU A 21 -4.84 5.80 -5.84
C LEU A 21 -3.60 6.09 -6.68
N PHE A 22 -2.93 5.07 -7.21
CA PHE A 22 -1.77 5.31 -8.07
C PHE A 22 -2.16 6.09 -9.33
N THR A 23 -3.32 5.78 -9.91
CA THR A 23 -3.85 6.51 -11.07
C THR A 23 -4.19 7.97 -10.73
N SER A 24 -4.83 8.23 -9.58
CA SER A 24 -5.23 9.59 -9.18
C SER A 24 -4.05 10.49 -8.87
N TYR A 25 -2.95 9.92 -8.38
CA TYR A 25 -1.71 10.63 -8.08
C TYR A 25 -0.72 10.65 -9.27
N GLY A 26 -1.09 10.09 -10.43
CA GLY A 26 -0.24 10.09 -11.63
C GLY A 26 1.05 9.29 -11.48
N VAL A 27 1.05 8.28 -10.61
CA VAL A 27 2.20 7.39 -10.38
C VAL A 27 2.19 6.26 -11.40
N ASP A 28 3.36 5.91 -11.92
CA ASP A 28 3.56 4.71 -12.76
C ASP A 28 3.12 3.46 -12.00
N CYS A 29 1.94 2.96 -12.36
CA CYS A 29 1.25 1.93 -11.62
C CYS A 29 1.53 0.53 -12.19
N PRO A 30 1.82 -0.48 -11.36
CA PRO A 30 1.78 -1.87 -11.79
C PRO A 30 0.38 -2.26 -12.27
N SER A 31 0.29 -3.30 -13.09
CA SER A 31 -1.02 -3.84 -13.49
C SER A 31 -1.83 -4.33 -12.29
N LEU A 32 -3.17 -4.35 -12.41
CA LEU A 32 -4.05 -4.84 -11.36
C LEU A 32 -3.65 -6.27 -10.90
N SER A 33 -3.34 -7.15 -11.84
CA SER A 33 -2.89 -8.52 -11.53
C SER A 33 -1.58 -8.56 -10.73
N ALA A 34 -0.67 -7.60 -10.95
CA ALA A 34 0.54 -7.50 -10.14
C ALA A 34 0.21 -7.07 -8.70
N ILE A 35 -0.70 -6.10 -8.53
CA ILE A 35 -1.16 -5.63 -7.22
C ILE A 35 -1.91 -6.75 -6.47
N GLU A 36 -2.76 -7.52 -7.15
CA GLU A 36 -3.46 -8.68 -6.56
C GLU A 36 -2.47 -9.71 -5.99
N LYS A 37 -1.32 -9.93 -6.66
CA LYS A 37 -0.26 -10.78 -6.14
C LYS A 37 0.34 -10.23 -4.84
N TRP A 38 0.35 -8.93 -4.61
CA TRP A 38 0.83 -8.35 -3.36
C TRP A 38 -0.05 -8.76 -2.18
N PHE A 39 -1.37 -8.71 -2.37
CA PHE A 39 -2.36 -9.16 -1.37
C PHE A 39 -2.26 -10.67 -1.14
N ALA A 40 -2.17 -11.46 -2.20
CA ALA A 40 -2.07 -12.92 -2.10
C ALA A 40 -0.78 -13.38 -1.40
N ARG A 41 0.36 -12.76 -1.74
CA ARG A 41 1.68 -13.10 -1.20
C ARG A 41 2.01 -12.41 0.12
N ARG A 42 1.20 -11.43 0.53
CA ARG A 42 1.43 -10.59 1.73
C ARG A 42 2.79 -9.90 1.65
N SER A 43 3.14 -9.38 0.48
CA SER A 43 4.42 -8.74 0.19
C SER A 43 4.22 -7.60 -0.80
N ILE A 44 4.83 -6.44 -0.54
CA ILE A 44 4.85 -5.31 -1.47
C ILE A 44 6.29 -5.17 -1.99
N PRO A 45 6.51 -4.94 -3.28
CA PRO A 45 7.85 -4.63 -3.80
C PRO A 45 8.41 -3.36 -3.15
N GLY A 46 9.73 -3.35 -2.91
CA GLY A 46 10.38 -2.30 -2.13
C GLY A 46 10.19 -0.90 -2.72
N GLU A 47 10.11 -0.78 -4.05
CA GLU A 47 9.90 0.50 -4.72
C GLU A 47 8.50 1.10 -4.48
N TYR A 48 7.47 0.27 -4.24
CA TYR A 48 6.09 0.74 -4.11
C TYR A 48 5.66 1.03 -2.68
N LEU A 49 6.31 0.42 -1.67
CA LEU A 49 5.97 0.67 -0.28
C LEU A 49 6.14 2.15 0.12
N PRO A 50 7.28 2.83 -0.17
CA PRO A 50 7.43 4.26 0.13
C PRO A 50 6.38 5.12 -0.56
N ILE A 51 6.04 4.81 -1.80
CA ILE A 51 5.01 5.54 -2.57
C ILE A 51 3.65 5.42 -1.89
N LEU A 52 3.24 4.20 -1.52
CA LEU A 52 1.99 3.97 -0.81
C LEU A 52 1.93 4.75 0.51
N LEU A 53 3.05 4.82 1.24
CA LEU A 53 3.13 5.60 2.48
C LEU A 53 2.98 7.10 2.21
N CYS A 54 3.69 7.64 1.22
CA CYS A 54 3.54 9.05 0.83
C CYS A 54 2.08 9.38 0.44
N ILE A 55 1.43 8.51 -0.34
CA ILE A 55 0.02 8.70 -0.70
C ILE A 55 -0.87 8.72 0.56
N LEU A 56 -0.66 7.80 1.49
CA LEU A 56 -1.43 7.76 2.74
C LEU A 56 -1.21 9.03 3.59
N GLU A 57 0.01 9.56 3.61
CA GLU A 57 0.31 10.81 4.30
C GLU A 57 -0.38 12.01 3.66
N LEU A 58 -0.43 12.05 2.32
CA LEU A 58 -1.17 13.07 1.57
C LEU A 58 -2.68 12.99 1.84
N GLU A 59 -3.28 11.80 1.77
CA GLU A 59 -4.70 11.57 2.04
C GLU A 59 -5.10 11.95 3.49
N ARG A 60 -4.18 11.77 4.45
CA ARG A 60 -4.42 12.03 5.87
C ARG A 60 -4.04 13.43 6.32
N GLY A 61 -3.24 14.16 5.53
CA GLY A 61 -2.62 15.41 5.92
C GLY A 61 -1.66 15.30 7.12
N THR A 62 -1.24 14.09 7.49
CA THR A 62 -0.38 13.82 8.66
C THR A 62 0.53 12.60 8.40
N PRO A 63 1.71 12.52 9.06
CA PRO A 63 2.61 11.38 8.90
C PRO A 63 1.96 10.03 9.22
N PHE A 64 2.33 9.00 8.47
CA PHE A 64 1.76 7.67 8.62
C PHE A 64 2.62 6.81 9.57
N SER A 65 2.04 6.40 10.69
CA SER A 65 2.73 5.52 11.64
C SER A 65 2.69 4.06 11.18
N LEU A 66 3.87 3.49 10.93
CA LEU A 66 4.05 2.06 10.64
C LEU A 66 4.04 1.17 11.89
N THR A 67 4.14 1.75 13.09
CA THR A 67 4.38 1.01 14.34
C THR A 67 3.35 -0.09 14.59
N LYS A 68 2.08 0.15 14.25
CA LYS A 68 1.00 -0.86 14.41
C LYS A 68 1.15 -2.10 13.52
N TYR A 69 1.99 -2.03 12.50
CA TYR A 69 2.24 -3.14 11.57
C TYR A 69 3.54 -3.88 11.87
N PHE A 70 4.33 -3.45 12.86
CA PHE A 70 5.49 -4.22 13.29
C PHE A 70 5.08 -5.22 14.37
N LYS A 71 5.18 -6.51 14.04
CA LYS A 71 5.11 -7.57 15.04
C LYS A 71 6.46 -7.68 15.76
N ALA A 72 6.39 -7.77 17.09
CA ALA A 72 7.51 -8.20 17.93
C ALA A 72 8.00 -9.59 17.50
#